data_AF-A0A9W6NDG2-F1
#
_entry.id   AF-A0A9W6NDG2-F1
#
_cell.length_a   1.000
_cell.length_b   1.000
_cell.length_c   1.000
_cell.angle_alpha   90.00
_cell.angle_beta   90.00
_cell.angle_gamma   90.00
#
_symmetry.space_group_name_H-M   'P 1'
#
loop_
_entity.id
_entity.type
_entity.pdbx_description
1 polymer ?
#
loop_
_entity_poly.entity_id
_entity_poly.type
_entity_poly.pdbx_seq_one_letter_code
_entity_poly.pdbx_strand_id
1 'polypeptide(L)'
;MRDALAKLLATNRRLLDIEREAEAARCLPAAYANAIERVSVSGDGYYSRSTPEDIERVKAAQKKLAAEERRRGEIERDEMLRALGLELDAIRATLPGLAAAASIELGAIPRAMMEGRANG
;
A
#
# COMPACT_ATOMS: atom_id res chain seq x y z
N MET A 1 -23.34 14.92 19.77
CA MET A 1 -22.09 15.71 19.92
C MET A 1 -20.88 14.81 20.21
N ARG A 2 -20.75 13.63 19.59
CA ARG A 2 -19.54 12.78 19.59
C ARG A 2 -19.11 12.38 18.18
N ASP A 3 -19.69 13.05 17.17
CA ASP A 3 -19.61 12.60 15.79
C ASP A 3 -18.28 13.02 15.15
N ALA A 4 -17.75 14.18 15.52
CA ALA A 4 -16.47 14.65 14.97
C ALA A 4 -15.30 13.86 15.54
N LEU A 5 -15.31 13.56 16.84
CA LEU A 5 -14.30 12.70 17.47
C LEU A 5 -14.29 11.28 16.88
N ALA A 6 -15.47 10.68 16.70
CA ALA A 6 -15.60 9.35 16.12
C ALA A 6 -15.10 9.32 14.66
N LYS A 7 -15.43 10.35 13.87
CA LYS A 7 -14.92 10.50 12.49
C LYS A 7 -13.41 10.67 12.46
N LEU A 8 -12.84 11.49 13.35
CA LEU A 8 -11.38 11.68 13.45
C LEU A 8 -10.65 10.37 13.76
N LEU A 9 -11.17 9.57 14.70
CA LEU A 9 -10.61 8.25 15.03
C LEU A 9 -10.69 7.28 13.85
N ALA A 10 -11.82 7.27 13.12
CA ALA A 10 -11.96 6.47 11.91
C ALA A 10 -10.98 6.90 10.81
N THR A 11 -10.80 8.21 10.61
CA THR A 11 -9.82 8.77 9.67
C THR A 11 -8.39 8.37 10.05
N ASN A 12 -8.01 8.46 11.32
CA ASN A 12 -6.70 8.03 11.79
C ASN A 12 -6.47 6.52 11.56
N ARG A 13 -7.49 5.70 11.80
CA ARG A 13 -7.41 4.27 11.50
C ARG A 13 -7.21 4.02 10.01
N ARG A 14 -7.93 4.76 9.15
CA ARG A 14 -7.77 4.62 7.70
C ARG A 14 -6.38 5.04 7.22
N LEU A 15 -5.78 6.08 7.81
CA LEU A 15 -4.39 6.46 7.51
C LEU A 15 -3.40 5.32 7.79
N LEU A 16 -3.55 4.62 8.92
CA LEU A 16 -2.74 3.45 9.25
C LEU A 16 -2.98 2.29 8.25
N ASP A 17 -4.22 2.07 7.85
CA ASP A 17 -4.55 1.05 6.86
C ASP A 17 -3.92 1.38 5.49
N ILE A 18 -3.94 2.66 5.07
CA ILE A 18 -3.29 3.14 3.84
C ILE A 18 -1.78 2.90 3.89
N GLU A 19 -1.12 3.19 5.02
CA GLU A 19 0.32 2.91 5.17
C GLU A 19 0.63 1.43 5.00
N ARG A 20 -0.19 0.56 5.59
CA ARG A 20 -0.05 -0.90 5.46
C ARG A 20 -0.31 -1.39 4.03
N GLU A 21 -1.33 -0.87 3.37
CA GLU A 21 -1.66 -1.19 1.97
C GLU A 21 -0.58 -0.71 1.00
N ALA A 22 0.00 0.46 1.24
CA ALA A 22 1.12 0.97 0.44
C ALA A 22 2.36 0.07 0.57
N GLU A 23 2.65 -0.43 1.76
CA GLU A 23 3.76 -1.36 1.97
C GLU A 23 3.51 -2.70 1.27
N ALA A 24 2.28 -3.24 1.36
CA ALA A 24 1.89 -4.45 0.64
C ALA A 24 2.03 -4.28 -0.89
N ALA A 25 1.59 -3.14 -1.43
CA ALA A 25 1.71 -2.84 -2.86
C ALA A 25 3.18 -2.81 -3.31
N ARG A 26 4.09 -2.25 -2.50
CA ARG A 26 5.53 -2.22 -2.81
C ARG A 26 6.16 -3.61 -2.93
N CYS A 27 5.59 -4.61 -2.27
CA CYS A 27 6.06 -6.00 -2.35
C CYS A 27 5.57 -6.76 -3.60
N LEU A 28 4.54 -6.27 -4.32
CA LEU A 28 3.94 -6.96 -5.46
C LEU A 28 4.94 -7.35 -6.56
N PRO A 29 5.86 -6.46 -7.03
CA PRO A 29 6.81 -6.83 -8.07
C PRO A 29 7.67 -8.05 -7.70
N ALA A 30 8.07 -8.14 -6.43
CA ALA A 30 8.88 -9.24 -5.93
C ALA A 30 8.03 -10.53 -5.79
N ALA A 31 6.79 -10.42 -5.32
CA ALA A 31 5.89 -11.56 -5.19
C ALA A 31 5.61 -12.23 -6.55
N TYR A 32 5.36 -11.42 -7.59
CA TYR A 32 5.13 -11.89 -8.96
C TYR A 32 6.37 -12.54 -9.56
N ALA A 33 7.55 -11.93 -9.41
CA ALA A 33 8.81 -12.52 -9.89
C ALA A 33 9.11 -13.87 -9.21
N ASN A 34 8.96 -13.92 -7.88
CA ASN A 34 9.24 -15.12 -7.09
C ASN A 34 8.28 -16.28 -7.41
N ALA A 35 7.04 -15.99 -7.82
CA ALA A 35 6.10 -17.03 -8.25
C ALA A 35 6.64 -17.80 -9.46
N ILE A 36 7.31 -17.11 -10.40
CA ILE A 36 7.90 -17.72 -11.59
C ILE A 36 9.19 -18.48 -11.29
N GLU A 37 10.03 -17.96 -10.40
CA GLU A 37 11.27 -18.65 -10.02
C GLU A 37 11.02 -20.03 -9.39
N ARG A 38 9.83 -20.24 -8.81
CA ARG A 38 9.41 -21.52 -8.23
C ARG A 38 8.79 -22.49 -9.24
N VAL A 39 8.55 -22.07 -10.48
CA VAL A 39 8.01 -22.94 -11.53
C VAL A 39 9.09 -23.91 -11.99
N SER A 40 9.00 -25.17 -11.56
CA SER A 40 9.85 -26.25 -12.08
C SER A 40 9.35 -26.72 -13.44
N VAL A 41 10.20 -26.66 -14.47
CA VAL A 41 9.89 -27.26 -15.77
C VAL A 41 10.37 -28.71 -15.76
N SER A 42 9.45 -29.67 -15.78
CA SER A 42 9.81 -31.07 -16.02
C SER A 42 9.94 -31.28 -17.53
N GLY A 43 11.09 -31.77 -17.99
CA GLY A 43 11.27 -32.20 -19.37
C GLY A 43 10.40 -33.43 -19.64
N ASP A 44 9.39 -33.28 -20.50
CA ASP A 44 8.61 -34.39 -21.01
C ASP A 44 9.43 -35.09 -22.10
N GLY A 45 9.98 -36.26 -21.81
CA GLY A 45 10.95 -36.88 -22.71
C GLY A 45 11.35 -38.27 -22.28
N TYR A 46 10.47 -39.22 -22.56
CA TYR A 46 10.49 -40.64 -22.18
C TYR A 46 11.81 -41.42 -22.36
N TYR A 47 12.88 -40.90 -22.98
CA TYR A 47 14.14 -41.66 -23.19
C TYR A 47 15.46 -40.88 -23.22
N SER A 48 15.53 -39.57 -22.89
CA SER A 48 16.81 -38.84 -22.89
C SER A 48 16.95 -37.88 -21.71
N ARG A 49 18.06 -38.01 -20.95
CA ARG A 49 18.43 -37.03 -19.92
C ARG A 49 18.52 -35.63 -20.56
N SER A 50 17.95 -34.62 -19.91
CA SER A 50 18.05 -33.23 -20.34
C SER A 50 19.51 -32.86 -20.59
N THR A 51 19.80 -32.29 -21.75
CA THR A 51 21.15 -31.80 -22.06
C THR A 51 21.42 -30.49 -21.29
N PRO A 52 22.69 -30.12 -21.06
CA PRO A 52 23.03 -28.82 -20.50
C PRO A 52 22.41 -27.64 -21.28
N GLU A 53 22.27 -27.75 -22.60
CA GLU A 53 21.63 -26.74 -23.44
C GLU A 53 20.13 -26.61 -23.19
N ASP A 54 19.44 -27.71 -22.87
CA ASP A 54 18.02 -27.68 -22.52
C ASP A 54 17.80 -27.00 -21.16
N ILE A 55 18.68 -27.26 -20.21
CA ILE A 55 18.67 -26.60 -18.88
C ILE A 55 18.89 -25.09 -19.05
N GLU A 56 19.84 -24.67 -19.86
CA GLU A 56 20.10 -23.25 -20.11
C GLU A 56 18.95 -22.57 -20.85
N ARG A 57 18.30 -23.25 -21.81
CA ARG A 57 17.09 -22.74 -22.48
C ARG A 57 15.93 -22.54 -21.51
N VAL A 58 15.70 -23.49 -20.60
CA VAL A 58 14.68 -23.38 -19.55
C VAL A 58 14.98 -22.21 -18.61
N LYS A 59 16.22 -22.07 -18.12
CA LYS A 59 16.61 -20.94 -17.27
C LYS A 59 16.43 -19.59 -17.97
N ALA A 60 16.79 -19.51 -19.26
CA ALA A 60 16.60 -18.30 -20.05
C ALA A 60 15.12 -17.93 -20.20
N ALA A 61 14.25 -18.93 -20.42
CA ALA A 61 12.81 -18.74 -20.48
C ALA A 61 12.23 -18.32 -19.12
N GLN A 62 12.62 -18.97 -18.03
CA GLN A 62 12.22 -18.59 -16.66
C GLN A 62 12.63 -17.16 -16.33
N LYS A 63 13.85 -16.75 -16.69
CA LYS A 63 14.32 -15.37 -16.46
C LYS A 63 13.51 -14.34 -17.23
N LYS A 64 13.15 -14.62 -18.49
CA LYS A 64 12.28 -13.74 -19.29
C LYS A 64 10.89 -13.62 -18.67
N LEU A 65 10.29 -14.76 -18.31
CA LEU A 65 8.97 -14.80 -17.72
C LEU A 65 8.93 -14.09 -16.34
N ALA A 66 9.96 -14.27 -15.51
CA ALA A 66 10.08 -13.58 -14.23
C ALA A 66 10.18 -12.06 -14.40
N ALA A 67 10.87 -11.58 -15.44
CA ALA A 67 10.95 -10.16 -15.76
C ALA A 67 9.60 -9.60 -16.24
N GLU A 68 8.85 -10.36 -17.04
CA GLU A 68 7.51 -9.98 -17.49
C GLU A 68 6.52 -9.90 -16.32
N GLU A 69 6.51 -10.90 -15.44
CA GLU A 69 5.66 -10.90 -14.25
C GLU A 69 6.05 -9.80 -13.25
N ARG A 70 7.36 -9.54 -13.07
CA ARG A 70 7.81 -8.39 -12.28
C ARG A 70 7.21 -7.08 -12.81
N ARG A 71 7.24 -6.89 -14.13
CA ARG A 71 6.69 -5.68 -14.78
C ARG A 71 5.18 -5.58 -14.57
N ARG A 72 4.44 -6.70 -14.58
CA ARG A 72 3.02 -6.72 -14.21
C ARG A 72 2.81 -6.27 -12.77
N GLY A 73 3.60 -6.79 -11.83
CA GLY A 73 3.56 -6.35 -10.44
C GLY A 73 3.94 -4.87 -10.24
N GLU A 74 4.81 -4.31 -11.09
CA GLU A 74 5.13 -2.87 -11.07
C GLU A 74 3.94 -2.01 -11.52
N ILE A 75 3.23 -2.43 -12.57
CA ILE A 75 2.02 -1.75 -13.04
C ILE A 75 0.94 -1.77 -11.95
N GLU A 76 0.66 -2.94 -11.38
CA GLU A 76 -0.35 -3.08 -10.32
C GLU A 76 0.03 -2.27 -9.07
N ARG A 77 1.30 -2.31 -8.65
CA ARG A 77 1.80 -1.45 -7.58
C ARG A 77 1.51 0.02 -7.86
N ASP A 78 1.84 0.50 -9.06
CA ASP A 78 1.71 1.91 -9.41
C ASP A 78 0.24 2.35 -9.45
N GLU A 79 -0.65 1.50 -9.95
CA GLU A 79 -2.10 1.73 -9.90
C GLU A 79 -2.61 1.81 -8.47
N MET A 80 -2.22 0.88 -7.60
CA MET A 80 -2.59 0.88 -6.19
C MET A 80 -2.05 2.13 -5.46
N LEU A 81 -0.76 2.44 -5.63
CA LEU A 81 -0.15 3.61 -4.98
C LEU A 81 -0.78 4.91 -5.46
N ARG A 82 -1.19 5.00 -6.74
CA ARG A 82 -1.92 6.15 -7.26
C ARG A 82 -3.28 6.29 -6.62
N ALA A 83 -4.04 5.20 -6.49
CA ALA A 83 -5.35 5.22 -5.83
C ALA A 83 -5.24 5.63 -4.35
N LEU A 84 -4.26 5.07 -3.62
CA LEU A 84 -3.97 5.43 -2.23
C LEU A 84 -3.53 6.90 -2.10
N GLY A 85 -2.75 7.41 -3.06
CA GLY A 85 -2.36 8.82 -3.09
C GLY A 85 -3.56 9.76 -3.21
N LEU A 86 -4.51 9.46 -4.09
CA LEU A 86 -5.75 10.24 -4.23
C LEU A 86 -6.59 10.20 -2.94
N GLU A 87 -6.65 9.05 -2.28
CA GLU A 87 -7.36 8.92 -1.01
C GLU A 87 -6.68 9.73 0.11
N LEU A 88 -5.35 9.70 0.19
CA LEU A 88 -4.58 10.51 1.14
C LEU A 88 -4.83 12.00 0.94
N ASP A 89 -4.89 12.46 -0.30
CA ASP A 89 -5.14 13.88 -0.60
C ASP A 89 -6.57 14.28 -0.19
N ALA A 90 -7.56 13.41 -0.39
CA ALA A 90 -8.92 13.64 0.10
C ALA A 90 -8.99 13.69 1.64
N ILE A 91 -8.26 12.80 2.33
CA ILE A 91 -8.15 12.83 3.79
C ILE A 91 -7.47 14.12 4.25
N ARG A 92 -6.36 14.52 3.64
CA ARG A 92 -5.64 15.76 3.97
C ARG A 92 -6.51 17.01 3.81
N ALA A 93 -7.38 17.03 2.81
CA ALA A 93 -8.31 18.14 2.60
C ALA A 93 -9.36 18.26 3.74
N THR A 94 -9.77 17.14 4.34
CA THR A 94 -10.86 17.09 5.32
C THR A 94 -10.39 17.06 6.78
N LEU A 95 -9.17 16.56 7.02
CA LEU A 95 -8.60 16.37 8.36
C LEU A 95 -8.55 17.65 9.22
N PRO A 96 -8.17 18.83 8.70
CA PRO A 96 -8.15 20.06 9.50
C PRO A 96 -9.54 20.45 10.04
N GLY A 97 -10.57 20.31 9.20
CA GLY A 97 -11.96 20.59 9.59
C GLY A 97 -12.48 19.62 10.65
N LEU A 98 -12.15 18.33 10.50
CA LEU A 98 -12.49 17.31 11.49
C LEU A 98 -11.77 17.55 12.83
N ALA A 99 -10.48 17.90 12.79
CA ALA A 99 -9.69 18.18 13.99
C ALA A 99 -10.20 19.42 14.74
N ALA A 100 -10.58 20.48 14.02
CA ALA A 100 -11.19 21.67 14.61
C ALA A 100 -12.53 21.33 15.29
N ALA A 101 -13.42 20.59 14.59
CA ALA A 101 -14.70 20.18 15.15
C ALA A 101 -14.55 19.27 16.39
N ALA A 102 -13.63 18.32 16.35
CA ALA A 102 -13.31 17.46 17.49
C ALA A 102 -12.76 18.26 18.69
N SER A 103 -11.94 19.28 18.44
CA SER A 103 -11.40 20.16 19.49
C SER A 103 -12.48 21.01 20.18
N ILE A 104 -13.53 21.40 19.45
CA ILE A 104 -14.72 22.04 20.02
C ILE A 104 -15.50 21.02 20.87
N GLU A 105 -15.77 19.82 20.33
CA GLU A 105 -16.50 18.75 21.05
C GLU A 105 -15.80 18.34 22.36
N LEU A 106 -14.47 18.31 22.38
CA LEU A 106 -13.67 18.00 23.57
C LEU A 106 -13.58 19.15 24.58
N GLY A 107 -14.12 20.33 24.26
CA GLY A 107 -14.00 21.50 25.12
C GLY A 107 -12.57 22.05 25.23
N ALA A 108 -11.72 21.80 24.24
CA ALA A 108 -10.36 22.34 24.18
C ALA A 108 -10.34 23.82 23.72
N ILE A 109 -11.23 24.20 22.81
CA ILE A 109 -11.31 25.58 22.26
C ILE A 109 -11.93 26.62 23.21
N PRO A 110 -12.86 26.30 24.14
CA PRO A 110 -13.36 27.28 25.11
C PRO A 110 -12.37 27.65 26.24
N ARG A 111 -11.38 26.80 26.58
CA ARG A 111 -10.44 27.09 27.69
C ARG A 111 -9.35 28.09 27.31
N ALA A 112 -8.83 28.02 26.09
CA ALA A 112 -7.77 28.91 25.63
C ALA A 112 -8.22 30.39 25.55
N MET A 113 -9.51 30.67 25.31
CA MET A 113 -10.03 32.04 25.28
C MET A 113 -10.39 32.61 26.66
N MET A 114 -10.65 31.78 27.67
CA MET A 114 -10.93 32.27 29.04
C MET A 114 -9.65 32.59 29.81
N GLU A 115 -8.55 31.86 29.59
CA GLU A 115 -7.26 32.16 30.26
C GLU A 115 -6.61 33.46 29.75
N GLY A 116 -6.82 33.83 28.48
CA GLY A 116 -6.34 35.10 27.93
C GLY A 116 -7.08 36.35 28.42
N ARG A 117 -8.27 36.21 29.02
CA ARG A 117 -9.06 37.33 29.59
C ARG A 117 -8.88 37.51 31.09
N ALA A 118 -8.22 36.58 31.78
CA ALA A 118 -7.99 36.66 33.22
C ALA A 118 -6.72 37.45 33.61
N ASN A 119 -5.92 37.91 32.64
CA ASN A 119 -4.65 38.63 32.84
C ASN A 119 -4.64 40.03 32.21
N GLY A 120 -5.80 40.66 32.00
CA GLY A 120 -5.94 42.02 31.47
C GLY A 120 -6.51 42.99 32.49
#